data_AF-A0A847VVP2-F1
#
_entry.id   AF-A0A847VVP2-F1
#
_cell.length_a   1.000
_cell.length_b   1.000
_cell.length_c   1.000
_cell.angle_alpha   90.00
_cell.angle_beta   90.00
_cell.angle_gamma   90.00
#
_symmetry.space_group_name_H-M   'P 1'
#
loop_
_entity.id
_entity.type
_entity.pdbx_description
1 polymer ?
#
loop_
_entity_poly.entity_id
_entity_poly.type
_entity_poly.pdbx_seq_one_letter_code
_entity_poly.pdbx_strand_id
1 'polypeptide(L)'
;MKEKNNCLPFYETEGIVIHGRGNGRLLGMPTANLKIENDDKLPKPGVYISRIYLNEQPFYGVTHIGKRPTIDDDNDISFETHILNFNEDIYGQKLKIQLFSKIRPIKKFAELPALFDQIRKDCVVAQEYWGIKQSDLELFMDIVKHQVKINNQEILLSSKEFDVLYLLYSNPDVIFTKKQIYEAIWHKKANDISNVIENTIYRIRRKIKENYIDYDFIKTIKGYGYKFKK
;
A
#
# COMPACT_ATOMS: atom_id res chain seq x y z
N MET A 1 18.26 -19.24 2.03
CA MET A 1 19.39 -18.43 2.53
C MET A 1 18.94 -17.71 3.79
N LYS A 2 19.39 -18.22 4.96
CA LYS A 2 19.29 -17.70 6.35
C LYS A 2 17.91 -17.28 6.88
N GLU A 3 17.32 -18.16 7.69
CA GLU A 3 16.41 -17.81 8.80
C GLU A 3 17.12 -16.77 9.69
N LYS A 4 16.79 -15.49 9.50
CA LYS A 4 17.25 -14.41 10.38
C LYS A 4 16.09 -14.05 11.30
N ASN A 5 16.35 -14.19 12.59
CA ASN A 5 15.50 -13.88 13.75
C ASN A 5 14.66 -15.05 14.28
N ASN A 6 15.29 -15.87 15.12
CA ASN A 6 14.70 -16.92 15.94
C ASN A 6 13.90 -16.32 17.12
N CYS A 7 13.06 -15.31 16.88
CA CYS A 7 12.16 -14.74 17.88
C CYS A 7 10.83 -15.49 17.78
N LEU A 8 10.33 -16.02 18.89
CA LEU A 8 8.98 -16.59 18.96
C LEU A 8 7.94 -15.46 18.95
N PRO A 9 6.77 -15.64 18.33
CA PRO A 9 5.69 -14.68 18.46
C PRO A 9 5.21 -14.60 19.90
N PHE A 10 4.95 -13.39 20.41
CA PHE A 10 4.40 -13.22 21.76
C PHE A 10 2.89 -13.40 21.81
N TYR A 11 2.24 -13.37 20.64
CA TYR A 11 0.81 -13.52 20.50
C TYR A 11 0.47 -14.13 19.13
N GLU A 12 -0.53 -15.00 19.11
CA GLU A 12 -1.02 -15.68 17.92
C GLU A 12 -2.54 -15.73 17.96
N THR A 13 -3.19 -15.51 16.83
CA THR A 13 -4.64 -15.61 16.71
C THR A 13 -5.04 -15.98 15.29
N GLU A 14 -6.29 -16.41 15.12
CA GLU A 14 -6.90 -16.68 13.83
C GLU A 14 -8.13 -15.81 13.64
N GLY A 15 -8.40 -15.42 12.40
CA GLY A 15 -9.56 -14.61 12.09
C GLY A 15 -9.99 -14.72 10.64
N ILE A 16 -11.24 -14.38 10.39
CA ILE A 16 -11.79 -14.34 9.03
C ILE A 16 -11.68 -12.91 8.50
N VAL A 17 -11.19 -12.78 7.26
CA VAL A 17 -11.13 -11.49 6.58
C VAL A 17 -12.55 -11.03 6.27
N ILE A 18 -12.93 -9.90 6.84
CA ILE A 18 -14.23 -9.28 6.65
C ILE A 18 -14.11 -7.95 5.92
N HIS A 19 -15.22 -7.50 5.35
CA HIS A 19 -15.29 -6.16 4.80
C HIS A 19 -15.20 -5.15 5.95
N GLY A 20 -14.20 -4.26 5.90
CA GLY A 20 -14.13 -3.08 6.75
C GLY A 20 -15.12 -2.01 6.30
N ARG A 21 -15.07 -0.81 6.89
CA ARG A 21 -15.91 0.35 6.48
C ARG A 21 -15.61 0.92 5.07
N GLY A 22 -14.87 0.20 4.23
CA GLY A 22 -14.50 0.63 2.88
C GLY A 22 -13.34 1.63 2.79
N ASN A 23 -12.83 2.15 3.92
CA ASN A 23 -11.76 3.15 3.92
C ASN A 23 -10.35 2.59 3.60
N GLY A 24 -10.12 1.27 3.73
CA GLY A 24 -8.83 0.63 3.40
C GLY A 24 -8.56 0.47 1.90
N ARG A 25 -9.57 0.68 1.04
CA ARG A 25 -9.40 0.79 -0.42
C ARG A 25 -8.94 2.18 -0.87
N LEU A 26 -8.86 3.17 0.02
CA LEU A 26 -8.26 4.46 -0.32
C LEU A 26 -6.73 4.30 -0.42
N LEU A 27 -6.21 4.44 -1.64
CA LEU A 27 -4.81 4.68 -1.98
C LEU A 27 -3.81 3.55 -1.67
N GLY A 28 -3.89 2.45 -2.42
CA GLY A 28 -2.76 1.56 -2.71
C GLY A 28 -2.17 0.74 -1.55
N MET A 29 -2.74 0.83 -0.34
CA MET A 29 -2.34 0.08 0.85
C MET A 29 -3.51 -0.78 1.35
N PRO A 30 -3.85 -1.87 0.64
CA PRO A 30 -4.96 -2.73 1.06
C PRO A 30 -4.68 -3.28 2.46
N THR A 31 -5.70 -3.19 3.32
CA THR A 31 -5.68 -3.77 4.65
C THR A 31 -6.78 -4.81 4.78
N ALA A 32 -6.46 -5.95 5.37
CA ALA A 32 -7.43 -6.97 5.71
C ALA A 32 -7.92 -6.72 7.14
N ASN A 33 -9.21 -6.45 7.27
CA ASN A 33 -9.88 -6.36 8.57
C ASN A 33 -10.25 -7.77 9.02
N LEU A 34 -9.91 -8.13 10.25
CA LEU A 34 -10.17 -9.45 10.78
C LEU A 34 -11.23 -9.41 11.86
N LYS A 35 -12.13 -10.39 11.78
CA LYS A 35 -12.96 -10.81 12.91
C LYS A 35 -12.22 -11.93 13.63
N ILE A 36 -11.74 -11.63 14.83
CA ILE A 36 -11.06 -12.60 15.69
C ILE A 36 -12.10 -13.47 16.39
N GLU A 37 -11.84 -14.76 16.46
CA GLU A 37 -12.63 -15.68 17.31
C GLU A 37 -12.22 -15.46 18.78
N ASN A 38 -13.21 -15.21 19.66
CA ASN A 38 -13.05 -14.83 21.07
C ASN A 38 -11.70 -15.21 21.71
N ASP A 39 -10.93 -14.19 22.09
CA ASP A 39 -9.64 -14.35 22.77
C ASP A 39 -9.64 -13.55 24.07
N ASP A 40 -9.46 -14.24 25.20
CA ASP A 40 -9.47 -13.64 26.54
C ASP A 40 -8.20 -12.82 26.84
N LYS A 41 -7.16 -12.88 26.01
CA LYS A 41 -5.86 -12.24 26.25
C LYS A 41 -5.36 -11.43 25.06
N LEU A 42 -6.13 -10.41 24.70
CA LEU A 42 -5.81 -9.52 23.59
C LEU A 42 -4.54 -8.66 23.87
N PRO A 43 -3.69 -8.43 22.86
CA PRO A 43 -2.56 -7.52 22.96
C PRO A 43 -2.99 -6.09 23.27
N LYS A 44 -2.08 -5.32 23.90
CA LYS A 44 -2.30 -3.89 24.09
C LYS A 44 -2.51 -3.18 22.74
N PRO A 45 -3.40 -2.17 22.64
CA PRO A 45 -3.59 -1.45 21.38
C PRO A 45 -2.31 -0.82 20.83
N GLY A 46 -2.08 -0.91 19.51
CA GLY A 46 -0.91 -0.38 18.81
C GLY A 46 -0.65 -1.03 17.46
N VAL A 47 0.50 -0.73 16.86
CA VAL A 47 0.95 -1.33 15.59
C VAL A 47 2.09 -2.28 15.85
N TYR A 48 2.02 -3.46 15.25
CA TYR A 48 2.92 -4.59 15.50
C TYR A 48 3.50 -5.14 14.20
N ILE A 49 4.73 -5.65 14.28
CA ILE A 49 5.30 -6.52 13.25
C ILE A 49 4.59 -7.85 13.29
N SER A 50 4.11 -8.32 12.14
CA SER A 50 3.32 -9.54 12.02
C SER A 50 3.81 -10.48 10.92
N ARG A 51 3.66 -11.78 11.18
CA ARG A 51 3.69 -12.86 10.17
C ARG A 51 2.27 -13.36 9.99
N ILE A 52 1.83 -13.46 8.75
CA ILE A 52 0.47 -13.80 8.35
C ILE A 52 0.52 -15.08 7.54
N TYR A 53 -0.29 -16.07 7.88
CA TYR A 53 -0.43 -17.29 7.09
C TYR A 53 -1.75 -17.27 6.34
N LEU A 54 -1.66 -17.48 5.03
CA LEU A 54 -2.79 -17.71 4.13
C LEU A 54 -2.55 -19.06 3.46
N ASN A 55 -3.43 -20.05 3.70
CA ASN A 55 -3.27 -21.41 3.18
C ASN A 55 -1.87 -21.98 3.46
N GLU A 56 -1.40 -21.85 4.71
CA GLU A 56 -0.06 -22.27 5.20
C GLU A 56 1.14 -21.52 4.58
N GLN A 57 0.92 -20.62 3.62
CA GLN A 57 1.98 -19.78 3.06
C GLN A 57 2.24 -18.56 3.95
N PRO A 58 3.50 -18.32 4.38
CA PRO A 58 3.83 -17.18 5.22
C PRO A 58 4.01 -15.91 4.39
N PHE A 59 3.36 -14.85 4.85
CA PHE A 59 3.52 -13.47 4.42
C PHE A 59 3.93 -12.60 5.61
N TYR A 60 4.45 -11.42 5.33
CA TYR A 60 4.95 -10.49 6.34
C TYR A 60 4.20 -9.17 6.26
N GLY A 61 4.02 -8.49 7.39
CA GLY A 61 3.16 -7.33 7.44
C GLY A 61 3.29 -6.51 8.70
N VAL A 62 2.38 -5.53 8.78
CA VAL A 62 2.10 -4.80 10.01
C VAL A 62 0.65 -5.01 10.39
N THR A 63 0.37 -5.25 11.67
CA THR A 63 -0.98 -5.38 12.20
C THR A 63 -1.27 -4.23 13.16
N HIS A 64 -2.30 -3.45 12.85
CA HIS A 64 -2.89 -2.47 13.75
C HIS A 64 -3.95 -3.15 14.62
N ILE A 65 -3.83 -2.96 15.93
CA ILE A 65 -4.75 -3.45 16.95
C ILE A 65 -5.32 -2.24 17.67
N GLY A 66 -6.63 -2.03 17.58
CA GLY A 66 -7.30 -0.90 18.20
C GLY A 66 -8.80 -1.10 18.36
N LYS A 67 -9.42 -0.30 19.21
CA LYS A 67 -10.87 -0.35 19.42
C LYS A 67 -11.62 0.16 18.20
N ARG A 68 -12.73 -0.50 17.86
CA ARG A 68 -13.70 0.08 16.92
C ARG A 68 -14.45 1.21 17.62
N PRO A 69 -14.62 2.37 16.98
CA PRO A 69 -15.64 3.32 17.41
C PRO A 69 -17.00 2.80 16.94
N THR A 70 -17.63 1.94 17.75
CA THR A 70 -19.04 1.51 17.59
C THR A 70 -19.96 2.41 18.39
N ILE A 71 -21.22 2.50 17.96
CA ILE A 71 -22.27 3.31 18.62
C ILE A 71 -22.73 2.62 19.92
N ASP A 72 -22.58 1.30 20.02
CA ASP A 72 -23.15 0.47 21.08
C ASP A 72 -22.15 0.13 22.22
N ASP A 73 -21.10 0.93 22.43
CA ASP A 73 -20.13 0.81 23.54
C ASP A 73 -19.38 -0.54 23.68
N ASP A 74 -19.55 -1.46 22.72
CA ASP A 74 -18.79 -2.70 22.69
C ASP A 74 -17.29 -2.41 22.54
N ASN A 75 -16.50 -2.91 23.50
CA ASN A 75 -15.04 -2.78 23.57
C ASN A 75 -14.32 -3.60 22.48
N ASP A 76 -14.97 -3.87 21.35
CA ASP A 76 -14.50 -4.71 20.25
C ASP A 76 -13.15 -4.21 19.73
N ILE A 77 -12.14 -5.03 19.94
CA ILE A 77 -10.81 -4.84 19.40
C ILE A 77 -10.79 -5.35 17.97
N SER A 78 -10.40 -4.47 17.05
CA SER A 78 -10.16 -4.80 15.65
C SER A 78 -8.69 -5.08 15.37
N PHE A 79 -8.47 -6.08 14.53
CA PHE A 79 -7.20 -6.38 13.91
C PHE A 79 -7.29 -5.97 12.45
N GLU A 80 -6.39 -5.08 12.04
CA GLU A 80 -6.28 -4.61 10.67
C GLU A 80 -4.84 -4.86 10.20
N THR A 81 -4.65 -5.79 9.26
CA THR A 81 -3.31 -6.16 8.79
C THR A 81 -3.05 -5.62 7.40
N HIS A 82 -1.86 -5.05 7.21
CA HIS A 82 -1.30 -4.74 5.90
C HIS A 82 -0.24 -5.77 5.56
N ILE A 83 -0.48 -6.55 4.49
CA ILE A 83 0.43 -7.60 4.03
C ILE A 83 1.39 -7.00 3.00
N LEU A 84 2.70 -7.09 3.26
CA LEU A 84 3.75 -6.60 2.38
C LEU A 84 3.76 -7.39 1.07
N ASN A 85 4.00 -6.69 -0.04
CA ASN A 85 4.14 -7.27 -1.38
C ASN A 85 2.95 -8.17 -1.80
N PHE A 86 1.75 -7.87 -1.29
CA PHE A 86 0.54 -8.64 -1.52
C PHE A 86 -0.50 -7.83 -2.28
N ASN A 87 -1.17 -8.45 -3.26
CA ASN A 87 -2.13 -7.78 -4.14
C ASN A 87 -3.33 -8.67 -4.55
N GLU A 88 -3.60 -9.73 -3.80
CA GLU A 88 -4.74 -10.62 -4.06
C GLU A 88 -5.96 -10.24 -3.21
N ASP A 89 -7.14 -10.65 -3.66
CA ASP A 89 -8.37 -10.54 -2.89
C ASP A 89 -8.51 -11.76 -1.96
N ILE A 90 -8.61 -11.49 -0.66
CA ILE A 90 -8.67 -12.50 0.39
C ILE A 90 -9.92 -12.38 1.27
N TYR A 91 -10.96 -11.68 0.82
CA TYR A 91 -12.22 -11.62 1.57
C TYR A 91 -12.80 -13.01 1.84
N GLY A 92 -13.29 -13.21 3.07
CA GLY A 92 -13.84 -14.48 3.54
C GLY A 92 -12.79 -15.56 3.82
N GLN A 93 -11.51 -15.33 3.48
CA GLN A 93 -10.46 -16.28 3.79
C GLN A 93 -10.07 -16.21 5.26
N LYS A 94 -9.66 -17.35 5.81
CA LYS A 94 -9.15 -17.45 7.18
C LYS A 94 -7.65 -17.13 7.17
N LEU A 95 -7.23 -16.20 8.03
CA LEU A 95 -5.84 -15.88 8.26
C LEU A 95 -5.43 -16.33 9.65
N LYS A 96 -4.21 -16.84 9.77
CA LYS A 96 -3.51 -16.97 11.04
C LYS A 96 -2.49 -15.84 11.16
N ILE A 97 -2.52 -15.09 12.26
CA ILE A 97 -1.62 -13.97 12.52
C ILE A 97 -0.76 -14.27 13.74
N GLN A 98 0.53 -13.98 13.61
CA GLN A 98 1.52 -14.02 14.67
C GLN A 98 2.14 -12.65 14.84
N LEU A 99 2.19 -12.14 16.07
CA LEU A 99 2.76 -10.84 16.41
C LEU A 99 4.11 -11.00 17.12
N PHE A 100 5.08 -10.14 16.76
CA PHE A 100 6.47 -10.26 17.23
C PHE A 100 6.93 -9.08 18.07
N SER A 101 6.84 -7.86 17.54
CA SER A 101 7.27 -6.66 18.27
C SER A 101 6.32 -5.50 18.01
N LYS A 102 6.14 -4.65 19.01
CA LYS A 102 5.36 -3.43 18.91
C LYS A 102 6.21 -2.34 18.24
N ILE A 103 5.75 -1.85 17.08
CA ILE A 103 6.37 -0.72 16.38
C ILE A 103 6.06 0.59 17.12
N ARG A 104 4.77 0.81 17.45
CA ARG A 104 4.32 2.06 18.08
C ARG A 104 2.95 1.95 18.76
N PRO A 105 2.60 2.88 19.67
CA PRO A 105 1.21 3.08 20.11
C PRO A 105 0.30 3.59 18.98
N ILE A 106 -1.00 3.56 19.22
CA ILE A 106 -2.00 4.18 18.33
C ILE A 106 -1.78 5.68 18.27
N LYS A 107 -1.84 6.25 17.07
CA LYS A 107 -1.74 7.68 16.80
C LYS A 107 -2.94 8.10 15.96
N LYS A 108 -3.57 9.21 16.31
CA LYS A 108 -4.59 9.86 15.48
C LYS A 108 -3.91 10.77 14.46
N PHE A 109 -4.43 10.80 13.24
CA PHE A 109 -3.96 11.67 12.18
C PHE A 109 -5.08 12.63 11.80
N ALA A 110 -4.76 13.91 11.65
CA ALA A 110 -5.70 14.92 11.19
C ALA A 110 -6.01 14.77 9.69
N GLU A 111 -5.02 14.33 8.91
CA GLU A 111 -5.07 14.29 7.45
C GLU A 111 -4.60 12.93 6.90
N LEU A 112 -5.23 12.48 5.81
CA LEU A 112 -4.92 11.20 5.16
C LEU A 112 -3.45 11.05 4.71
N PRO A 113 -2.77 12.08 4.15
CA PRO A 113 -1.36 11.98 3.77
C PRO A 113 -0.44 11.61 4.94
N ALA A 114 -0.71 12.16 6.13
CA ALA A 114 0.09 11.89 7.32
C ALA A 114 -0.10 10.45 7.83
N LEU A 115 -1.32 9.90 7.67
CA LEU A 115 -1.59 8.49 7.95
C LEU A 115 -0.80 7.58 7.00
N PHE A 116 -0.80 7.85 5.69
CA PHE A 116 -0.08 7.04 4.71
C PHE A 116 1.43 7.08 4.92
N ASP A 117 1.99 8.27 5.18
CA ASP A 117 3.42 8.41 5.51
C ASP A 117 3.79 7.56 6.72
N GLN A 118 2.94 7.53 7.76
CA GLN A 118 3.17 6.66 8.91
C GLN A 118 3.09 5.17 8.55
N ILE A 119 2.08 4.74 7.80
CA ILE A 119 1.94 3.33 7.41
C ILE A 119 3.17 2.88 6.62
N ARG A 120 3.69 3.72 5.70
CA ARG A 120 4.94 3.43 4.97
C ARG A 120 6.12 3.23 5.91
N LYS A 121 6.32 4.13 6.89
CA LYS A 121 7.37 3.99 7.91
C LYS A 121 7.22 2.71 8.72
N ASP A 122 6.00 2.36 9.09
CA ASP A 122 5.72 1.12 9.83
C ASP A 122 6.08 -0.12 8.97
N CYS A 123 5.77 -0.09 7.67
CA CYS A 123 6.15 -1.15 6.72
C CYS A 123 7.68 -1.28 6.55
N VAL A 124 8.42 -0.18 6.51
CA VAL A 124 9.89 -0.19 6.44
C VAL A 124 10.48 -0.89 7.67
N VAL A 125 9.99 -0.57 8.86
CA VAL A 125 10.42 -1.24 10.11
C VAL A 125 10.16 -2.75 10.05
N ALA A 126 9.00 -3.17 9.54
CA ALA A 126 8.70 -4.60 9.36
C ALA A 126 9.60 -5.26 8.31
N GLN A 127 9.90 -4.58 7.20
CA GLN A 127 10.82 -5.09 6.17
C GLN A 127 12.23 -5.30 6.72
N GLU A 128 12.76 -4.31 7.45
CA GLU A 128 14.05 -4.40 8.13
C GLU A 128 14.08 -5.56 9.13
N TYR A 129 13.02 -5.73 9.93
CA TYR A 129 12.89 -6.82 10.89
C TYR A 129 12.96 -8.20 10.22
N TRP A 130 12.30 -8.37 9.08
CA TRP A 130 12.26 -9.64 8.34
C TRP A 130 13.44 -9.83 7.37
N GLY A 131 14.36 -8.85 7.28
CA GLY A 131 15.43 -8.86 6.29
C GLY A 131 14.92 -8.89 4.85
N ILE A 132 13.69 -8.42 4.63
CA ILE A 132 13.09 -8.32 3.30
C ILE A 132 13.83 -7.18 2.60
N LYS A 133 14.65 -7.52 1.61
CA LYS A 133 15.19 -6.53 0.70
C LYS A 133 14.01 -5.89 -0.01
N GLN A 134 13.83 -4.59 0.23
CA GLN A 134 12.96 -3.77 -0.58
C GLN A 134 13.30 -4.03 -2.05
N SER A 135 12.30 -4.25 -2.91
CA SER A 135 12.54 -4.12 -4.34
C SER A 135 13.16 -2.74 -4.55
N ASP A 136 14.33 -2.67 -5.17
CA ASP A 136 15.43 -1.71 -4.94
C ASP A 136 15.13 -0.20 -5.22
N LEU A 137 13.87 0.21 -5.37
CA LEU A 137 13.45 1.61 -5.50
C LEU A 137 12.18 1.95 -4.71
N GLU A 138 12.28 2.90 -3.78
CA GLU A 138 11.11 3.58 -3.21
C GLU A 138 10.71 4.79 -4.04
N LEU A 139 9.57 4.72 -4.73
CA LEU A 139 8.92 5.88 -5.33
C LEU A 139 8.08 6.61 -4.28
N PHE A 140 8.46 7.84 -3.97
CA PHE A 140 7.74 8.78 -3.11
C PHE A 140 7.13 9.91 -3.94
N MET A 141 5.88 10.29 -3.63
CA MET A 141 5.20 11.42 -4.27
C MET A 141 4.56 12.32 -3.20
N ASP A 142 4.93 13.59 -3.18
CA ASP A 142 4.33 14.65 -2.36
C ASP A 142 3.39 15.49 -3.23
N ILE A 143 2.09 15.39 -2.96
CA ILE A 143 1.05 16.12 -3.71
C ILE A 143 1.06 17.62 -3.43
N VAL A 144 1.37 18.04 -2.20
CA VAL A 144 1.35 19.45 -1.80
C VAL A 144 2.51 20.19 -2.48
N LYS A 145 3.67 19.54 -2.57
CA LYS A 145 4.87 20.08 -3.20
C LYS A 145 5.00 19.73 -4.69
N HIS A 146 4.09 18.93 -5.24
CA HIS A 146 4.19 18.40 -6.61
C HIS A 146 5.55 17.72 -6.90
N GLN A 147 6.06 16.98 -5.91
CA GLN A 147 7.43 16.44 -5.91
C GLN A 147 7.42 14.92 -6.03
N VAL A 148 8.31 14.38 -6.87
CA VAL A 148 8.56 12.94 -7.00
C VAL A 148 9.98 12.64 -6.57
N LYS A 149 10.17 11.61 -5.75
CA LYS A 149 11.49 11.11 -5.36
C LYS A 149 11.60 9.62 -5.59
N ILE A 150 12.78 9.17 -5.99
CA ILE A 150 13.16 7.76 -6.03
C ILE A 150 14.42 7.63 -5.18
N ASN A 151 14.40 6.79 -4.14
CA ASN A 151 15.55 6.63 -3.21
C ASN A 151 16.15 7.97 -2.75
N ASN A 152 15.29 8.90 -2.32
CA ASN A 152 15.61 10.29 -1.94
C ASN A 152 16.11 11.24 -3.03
N GLN A 153 16.31 10.80 -4.27
CA GLN A 153 16.64 11.67 -5.39
C GLN A 153 15.38 12.21 -6.06
N GLU A 154 15.32 13.52 -6.25
CA GLU A 154 14.19 14.18 -6.89
C GLU A 154 14.17 13.93 -8.40
N ILE A 155 12.98 13.62 -8.93
CA ILE A 155 12.70 13.51 -10.36
C ILE A 155 11.81 14.68 -10.77
N LEU A 156 12.34 15.56 -11.64
CA LEU A 156 11.63 16.75 -12.11
C LEU A 156 10.57 16.38 -13.16
N LEU A 157 9.31 16.31 -12.73
CA LEU A 157 8.15 16.15 -13.60
C LEU A 157 7.44 17.49 -13.81
N SER A 158 6.89 17.71 -15.00
CA SER A 158 5.90 18.78 -15.21
C SER A 158 4.61 18.45 -14.45
N SER A 159 3.74 19.44 -14.23
CA SER A 159 2.46 19.21 -13.53
C SER A 159 1.66 18.06 -14.16
N LYS A 160 1.57 17.99 -15.49
CA LYS A 160 0.81 16.92 -16.18
C LYS A 160 1.49 15.55 -16.11
N GLU A 161 2.81 15.49 -16.10
CA GLU A 161 3.54 14.24 -15.89
C GLU A 161 3.39 13.74 -14.45
N PHE A 162 3.45 14.65 -13.47
CA PHE A 162 3.16 14.37 -12.07
C PHE A 162 1.73 13.85 -11.91
N ASP A 163 0.74 14.56 -12.44
CA ASP A 163 -0.69 14.20 -12.34
C ASP A 163 -0.95 12.79 -12.89
N VAL A 164 -0.38 12.45 -14.05
CA VAL A 164 -0.52 11.11 -14.65
C VAL A 164 0.17 10.04 -13.81
N LEU A 165 1.41 10.27 -13.38
CA LEU A 165 2.12 9.29 -12.54
C LEU A 165 1.38 9.10 -11.21
N TYR A 166 0.87 10.18 -10.62
CA TYR A 166 0.13 10.17 -9.37
C TYR A 166 -1.20 9.42 -9.51
N LEU A 167 -1.94 9.62 -10.60
CA LEU A 167 -3.17 8.88 -10.91
C LEU A 167 -2.93 7.37 -10.92
N LEU A 168 -1.86 6.92 -11.58
CA LEU A 168 -1.50 5.50 -11.64
C LEU A 168 -1.01 5.01 -10.27
N TYR A 169 -0.09 5.74 -9.63
CA TYR A 169 0.51 5.41 -8.34
C TYR A 169 -0.55 5.27 -7.22
N SER A 170 -1.52 6.18 -7.18
CA SER A 170 -2.62 6.17 -6.20
C SER A 170 -3.63 5.06 -6.44
N ASN A 171 -3.62 4.41 -7.61
CA ASN A 171 -4.55 3.36 -8.02
C ASN A 171 -3.81 2.15 -8.61
N PRO A 172 -2.94 1.48 -7.84
CA PRO A 172 -1.96 0.57 -8.41
C PRO A 172 -2.56 -0.68 -9.03
N ASP A 173 -3.80 -1.05 -8.67
CA ASP A 173 -4.51 -2.22 -9.19
C ASP A 173 -5.45 -1.90 -10.37
N VAL A 174 -5.65 -0.62 -10.67
CA VAL A 174 -6.55 -0.17 -11.73
C VAL A 174 -5.78 -0.05 -13.05
N ILE A 175 -6.39 -0.55 -14.12
CA ILE A 175 -5.92 -0.31 -15.48
C ILE A 175 -6.74 0.85 -16.04
N PHE A 176 -6.07 1.95 -16.39
CA PHE A 176 -6.71 3.10 -17.00
C PHE A 176 -6.55 3.07 -18.51
N THR A 177 -7.65 3.26 -19.23
CA THR A 177 -7.62 3.53 -20.67
C THR A 177 -7.01 4.90 -20.94
N LYS A 178 -6.49 5.12 -22.15
CA LYS A 178 -5.97 6.43 -22.58
C LYS A 178 -7.01 7.54 -22.41
N LYS A 179 -8.27 7.22 -22.71
CA LYS A 179 -9.41 8.14 -22.56
C LYS A 179 -9.61 8.55 -21.11
N GLN A 180 -9.63 7.59 -20.19
CA GLN A 180 -9.80 7.87 -18.76
C GLN A 180 -8.67 8.74 -18.21
N ILE A 181 -7.42 8.45 -18.56
CA ILE A 181 -6.27 9.28 -18.13
C ILE A 181 -6.42 10.70 -18.69
N TYR A 182 -6.78 10.84 -19.96
CA TYR A 182 -6.97 12.15 -20.58
C TYR A 182 -8.08 12.96 -19.90
N GLU A 183 -9.27 12.37 -19.74
CA GLU A 183 -10.42 13.05 -19.15
C GLU A 183 -10.17 13.42 -17.68
N ALA A 184 -9.48 12.55 -16.92
CA ALA A 184 -9.13 12.80 -15.52
C ALA A 184 -8.14 13.96 -15.35
N ILE A 185 -7.14 14.08 -16.24
CA ILE A 185 -6.03 15.03 -16.07
C ILE A 185 -6.21 16.32 -16.87
N TRP A 186 -6.84 16.27 -18.04
CA TRP A 186 -7.06 17.43 -18.91
C TRP A 186 -8.47 18.03 -18.80
N HIS A 187 -9.40 17.39 -18.09
CA HIS A 187 -10.77 17.85 -17.86
C HIS A 187 -11.53 18.23 -19.15
N LYS A 188 -11.25 17.52 -20.25
CA LYS A 188 -11.86 17.72 -21.57
C LYS A 188 -12.38 16.39 -22.09
N LYS A 189 -13.52 16.41 -22.79
CA LYS A 189 -14.02 15.23 -23.50
C LYS A 189 -13.04 14.83 -24.60
N ALA A 190 -12.74 13.54 -24.64
CA ALA A 190 -11.87 12.93 -25.64
C ALA A 190 -12.56 12.91 -27.01
N ASN A 191 -12.49 14.02 -27.75
CA ASN A 191 -12.96 14.06 -29.15
C ASN A 191 -11.85 13.64 -30.12
N ASP A 192 -10.58 13.86 -29.76
CA ASP A 192 -9.41 13.34 -30.47
C ASP A 192 -8.27 13.19 -29.46
N ILE A 193 -8.06 11.97 -28.95
CA ILE A 193 -6.94 11.68 -28.05
C ILE A 193 -5.72 11.55 -28.95
N SER A 194 -5.19 12.68 -29.41
CA SER A 194 -3.88 12.67 -30.05
C SER A 194 -2.86 12.11 -29.05
N ASN A 195 -1.68 11.73 -29.54
CA ASN A 195 -0.61 11.00 -28.83
C ASN A 195 -0.12 11.63 -27.50
N VAL A 196 -0.81 12.61 -26.93
CA VAL A 196 -0.61 13.25 -25.62
C VAL A 196 -0.37 12.21 -24.52
N ILE A 197 -1.21 11.19 -24.39
CA ILE A 197 -1.03 10.20 -23.31
C ILE A 197 0.22 9.37 -23.55
N GLU A 198 0.43 8.83 -24.76
CA GLU A 198 1.66 8.11 -25.08
C GLU A 198 2.91 8.97 -24.84
N ASN A 199 2.88 10.22 -25.27
CA ASN A 199 3.97 11.17 -25.13
C ASN A 199 4.26 11.50 -23.67
N THR A 200 3.23 11.71 -22.84
CA THR A 200 3.39 11.95 -21.40
C THR A 200 3.96 10.71 -20.71
N ILE A 201 3.45 9.51 -21.00
CA ILE A 201 3.98 8.25 -20.45
C ILE A 201 5.44 8.03 -20.88
N TYR A 202 5.75 8.28 -22.16
CA TYR A 202 7.12 8.21 -22.68
C TYR A 202 8.06 9.17 -21.93
N ARG A 203 7.64 10.43 -21.71
CA ARG A 203 8.45 11.42 -20.99
C ARG A 203 8.68 11.04 -19.53
N ILE A 204 7.65 10.54 -18.84
CA ILE A 204 7.79 10.03 -17.46
C ILE A 204 8.84 8.92 -17.43
N ARG A 205 8.69 7.89 -18.29
CA ARG A 205 9.65 6.78 -18.38
C ARG A 205 11.06 7.26 -18.68
N ARG A 206 11.21 8.18 -19.64
CA ARG A 206 12.52 8.73 -20.02
C ARG A 206 13.20 9.42 -18.84
N LYS A 207 12.49 10.30 -18.13
CA LYS A 207 13.02 11.04 -16.97
C LYS A 207 13.40 10.12 -15.81
N ILE A 208 12.65 9.03 -15.61
CA ILE A 208 12.99 8.03 -14.60
C ILE A 208 14.25 7.26 -15.04
N LYS A 209 14.32 6.84 -16.30
CA LYS A 209 15.46 6.10 -16.87
C LYS A 209 16.76 6.90 -16.98
N GLU A 210 16.72 8.23 -16.88
CA GLU A 210 17.93 9.05 -16.79
C GLU A 210 18.82 8.67 -15.61
N ASN A 211 18.21 8.28 -14.48
CA ASN A 211 18.93 7.86 -13.27
C ASN A 211 18.69 6.39 -12.91
N TYR A 212 17.66 5.76 -13.50
CA TYR A 212 17.20 4.42 -13.15
C TYR A 212 16.88 3.59 -14.41
N ILE A 213 17.91 3.23 -15.18
CA ILE A 213 17.83 2.61 -16.52
C ILE A 213 16.92 1.37 -16.56
N ASP A 214 17.00 0.50 -15.56
CA ASP A 214 16.27 -0.78 -15.53
C ASP A 214 14.84 -0.68 -14.96
N TYR A 215 14.39 0.53 -14.64
CA TYR A 215 13.13 0.72 -13.91
C TYR A 215 12.05 1.38 -14.76
N ASP A 216 10.83 0.88 -14.57
CA ASP A 216 9.62 1.39 -15.17
C ASP A 216 8.45 1.16 -14.22
N PHE A 217 7.92 2.24 -13.66
CA PHE A 217 6.78 2.21 -12.74
C PHE A 217 5.43 2.17 -13.47
N ILE A 218 5.42 2.12 -14.80
CA ILE A 218 4.21 2.12 -15.61
C ILE A 218 4.21 0.88 -16.49
N LYS A 219 3.26 -0.03 -16.27
CA LYS A 219 3.01 -1.18 -17.14
C LYS A 219 2.05 -0.80 -18.26
N THR A 220 2.45 -1.05 -19.51
CA THR A 220 1.53 -0.98 -20.66
C THR A 220 0.71 -2.26 -20.75
N ILE A 221 -0.61 -2.14 -20.84
CA ILE A 221 -1.53 -3.24 -21.13
C ILE A 221 -1.99 -3.10 -22.59
N LYS A 222 -1.43 -3.95 -23.46
CA LYS A 222 -1.63 -3.89 -24.91
C LYS A 222 -3.13 -3.90 -25.25
N GLY A 223 -3.56 -2.94 -26.06
CA GLY A 223 -4.96 -2.81 -26.49
C GLY A 223 -5.90 -2.14 -25.48
N TYR A 224 -5.44 -1.83 -24.26
CA TYR A 224 -6.30 -1.26 -23.22
C TYR A 224 -5.78 0.07 -22.65
N GLY A 225 -4.55 0.09 -22.11
CA GLY A 225 -4.01 1.30 -21.49
C GLY A 225 -2.83 1.07 -20.56
N TYR A 226 -2.84 1.70 -19.39
CA TYR A 226 -1.71 1.73 -18.46
C TYR A 226 -2.12 1.39 -17.02
N LYS A 227 -1.21 0.75 -16.29
CA LYS A 227 -1.34 0.40 -14.87
C LYS A 227 -0.02 0.73 -14.16
N PHE A 228 -0.07 1.05 -12.87
CA PHE A 228 1.16 1.17 -12.08
C PHE A 228 1.86 -0.18 -11.92
N LYS A 229 3.19 -0.18 -11.98
CA LYS A 229 4.05 -1.33 -11.69
C LYS A 229 4.80 -1.03 -10.40
N LYS A 230 4.48 -1.79 -9.35
CA LYS A 230 5.28 -1.85 -8.11
C LYS A 230 6.63 -2.48 -8.42
#